data_AF-A0A392QHV7-F1
#
_entry.id   AF-A0A392QHV7-F1
#
_cell.length_a   1.000
_cell.length_b   1.000
_cell.length_c   1.000
_cell.angle_alpha   90.00
_cell.angle_beta   90.00
_cell.angle_gamma   90.00
#
_symmetry.space_group_name_H-M   'P 1'
#
loop_
_entity.id
_entity.type
_entity.pdbx_description
1 polymer ?
#
loop_
_entity_poly.entity_id
_entity_poly.type
_entity_poly.pdbx_seq_one_letter_code
_entity_poly.pdbx_strand_id
1 'polypeptide(L)'
;MWNISIKASNFNESTSDVCSHSFIVKNGNYTFSYTHLSEGLPFNQSPVVLDWTLGNFDDNCSTVSSRNNYACKSNSHCYDNDIAFGYLCRCDPYYEGNPYHPLGCT
;
A
#
# COMPACT_ATOMS: atom_id res chain seq x y z
N MET A 1 0.29 1.91 16.56
CA MET A 1 -1.04 1.83 15.90
C MET A 1 -1.32 3.19 15.31
N TRP A 2 -1.45 3.30 13.98
CA TRP A 2 -1.71 4.59 13.32
C TRP A 2 -3.22 4.87 13.34
N ASN A 3 -3.63 6.01 13.89
CA ASN A 3 -5.02 6.44 13.86
C ASN A 3 -5.32 7.02 12.47
N ILE A 4 -6.11 6.29 11.68
CA ILE A 4 -6.67 6.80 10.42
C ILE A 4 -8.07 7.35 10.73
N SER A 5 -8.34 8.60 10.37
CA SER A 5 -9.66 9.22 10.48
C SER A 5 -10.21 9.53 9.09
N ILE A 6 -11.41 9.01 8.80
CA ILE A 6 -12.10 9.22 7.52
C ILE A 6 -13.20 10.25 7.75
N LYS A 7 -13.25 11.29 6.90
CA LYS A 7 -14.33 12.28 6.87
C LYS A 7 -15.05 12.18 5.53
N ALA A 8 -16.37 12.07 5.58
CA ALA A 8 -17.23 12.13 4.40
C ALA A 8 -18.06 13.41 4.44
N SER A 9 -18.36 13.97 3.27
CA SER A 9 -19.22 15.13 3.12
C SER A 9 -20.19 14.86 1.96
N ASN A 10 -21.44 15.26 2.15
CA ASN A 10 -22.48 15.18 1.12
C ASN A 10 -22.78 16.60 0.64
N PHE A 11 -23.02 16.75 -0.65
CA PHE A 11 -23.24 18.02 -1.32
C PHE A 11 -24.53 17.95 -2.14
N ASN A 12 -25.39 18.96 -2.00
CA ASN A 12 -26.73 18.98 -2.62
C ASN A 12 -26.74 19.37 -4.11
N GLU A 13 -25.59 19.43 -4.77
CA GLU A 13 -25.52 19.71 -6.22
C GLU A 13 -25.57 18.41 -7.02
N SER A 14 -26.60 18.30 -7.86
CA SER A 14 -26.74 17.22 -8.83
C SER A 14 -25.82 17.49 -10.02
N THR A 15 -24.56 17.08 -9.94
CA THR A 15 -23.75 16.94 -11.16
C THR A 15 -24.28 15.72 -11.91
N SER A 16 -24.68 15.91 -13.17
CA SER A 16 -25.18 14.85 -14.06
C SER A 16 -24.09 13.85 -14.48
N ASP A 17 -22.88 13.98 -13.91
CA ASP A 17 -21.73 13.15 -14.22
C ASP A 17 -21.79 11.86 -13.38
N VAL A 18 -21.88 10.74 -14.07
CA VAL A 18 -22.08 9.38 -13.50
C VAL A 18 -20.79 8.82 -12.86
N CYS A 19 -19.75 9.64 -12.71
CA CYS A 19 -18.42 9.21 -12.27
C CYS A 19 -18.14 9.63 -10.82
N SER A 20 -17.72 8.66 -10.00
CA SER A 20 -17.19 8.92 -8.66
C SER A 20 -15.66 8.73 -8.66
N HIS A 21 -14.95 9.64 -8.00
CA HIS A 21 -13.49 9.57 -7.86
C HIS A 21 -13.11 9.18 -6.43
N SER A 22 -12.18 8.23 -6.30
CA SER A 22 -11.56 7.87 -5.02
C SER A 22 -10.04 7.78 -5.19
N PHE A 23 -9.31 8.33 -4.23
CA PHE A 23 -7.84 8.31 -4.20
C PHE A 23 -7.34 8.49 -2.77
N ILE A 24 -6.13 8.02 -2.50
CA ILE A 24 -5.44 8.22 -1.22
C ILE A 24 -4.49 9.39 -1.38
N VAL A 25 -4.49 10.31 -0.43
CA VAL A 25 -3.59 11.47 -0.43
C VAL A 25 -3.17 11.82 1.00
N LYS A 26 -1.95 12.31 1.15
CA LYS A 26 -1.44 12.81 2.43
C LYS A 26 -2.30 13.98 2.92
N ASN A 27 -2.61 14.00 4.21
CA ASN A 27 -3.33 15.12 4.83
C ASN A 27 -2.64 16.46 4.54
N GLY A 28 -3.42 17.45 4.09
CA GLY A 28 -2.93 18.78 3.68
C GLY A 28 -2.37 18.86 2.26
N ASN A 29 -2.26 17.75 1.53
CA ASN A 29 -1.72 17.72 0.16
C ASN A 29 -2.82 17.71 -0.93
N TYR A 30 -4.08 17.79 -0.52
CA TYR A 30 -5.22 17.97 -1.39
C TYR A 30 -6.27 18.86 -0.70
N THR A 31 -6.77 19.85 -1.44
CA THR A 31 -7.91 20.67 -1.05
C THR A 31 -9.03 20.44 -2.04
N PHE A 32 -10.16 19.96 -1.55
CA PHE A 32 -11.33 19.72 -2.37
C PHE A 32 -11.94 21.04 -2.88
N SER A 33 -12.30 21.08 -4.16
CA SER A 33 -13.13 22.11 -4.80
C SER A 33 -14.32 21.43 -5.47
N TYR A 34 -15.48 22.07 -5.46
CA TYR A 34 -16.67 21.59 -6.17
C TYR A 34 -16.43 21.42 -7.67
N THR A 35 -15.62 22.30 -8.28
CA THR A 35 -15.27 22.22 -9.69
C THR A 35 -14.57 20.92 -10.05
N HIS A 36 -13.91 20.24 -9.10
CA HIS A 36 -13.27 18.95 -9.36
C HIS A 36 -14.27 17.82 -9.68
N LEU A 37 -15.55 17.99 -9.33
CA LEU A 37 -16.61 17.03 -9.68
C LEU A 37 -17.02 17.13 -11.15
N SER A 38 -16.97 18.33 -11.75
CA SER A 38 -17.40 18.58 -13.13
C SER A 38 -16.23 18.71 -14.11
N GLU A 39 -15.11 19.27 -13.68
CA GLU A 39 -13.91 19.53 -14.50
C GLU A 39 -12.84 18.43 -14.34
N GLY A 40 -13.02 17.54 -13.37
CA GLY A 40 -12.06 16.49 -13.02
C GLY A 40 -11.03 16.92 -11.97
N LEU A 41 -10.25 15.95 -11.49
CA LEU A 41 -9.20 16.20 -10.51
C LEU A 41 -8.04 16.98 -11.15
N PRO A 42 -7.35 17.86 -10.39
CA PRO A 42 -6.20 18.63 -10.91
C PRO A 42 -4.93 17.78 -11.07
N PHE A 43 -5.04 16.45 -10.98
CA PHE A 43 -3.97 15.48 -11.12
C PHE A 43 -4.54 14.15 -11.64
N ASN A 44 -3.68 13.40 -12.31
CA ASN A 44 -4.02 12.07 -12.83
C ASN A 44 -3.50 10.93 -11.94
N GLN A 45 -2.62 11.24 -10.98
CA GLN A 45 -1.98 10.29 -10.08
C GLN A 45 -1.77 10.91 -8.71
N SER A 46 -1.86 10.09 -7.66
CA SER A 46 -1.52 10.48 -6.28
C SER A 46 -0.42 9.56 -5.76
N PRO A 47 0.75 10.09 -5.34
CA PRO A 47 1.81 9.27 -4.78
C PRO A 47 1.39 8.72 -3.41
N VAL A 48 1.49 7.40 -3.25
CA VAL A 48 1.17 6.69 -2.01
C VAL A 48 2.41 5.93 -1.56
N VAL A 49 2.72 6.02 -0.27
CA VAL A 49 3.69 5.15 0.40
C VAL A 49 2.89 4.23 1.31
N LEU A 50 2.98 2.93 1.06
CA LEU A 50 2.38 1.91 1.90
C LEU A 50 3.50 1.26 2.70
N ASP A 51 3.34 1.27 4.03
CA ASP A 51 4.20 0.57 4.97
C ASP A 51 3.41 -0.62 5.51
N TRP A 52 3.95 -1.82 5.35
CA TRP A 52 3.25 -3.07 5.65
C TRP A 52 4.20 -4.14 6.16
N THR A 53 3.65 -5.16 6.79
CA THR A 53 4.37 -6.37 7.21
C THR A 53 3.46 -7.58 6.96
N LEU A 54 4.06 -8.76 6.88
CA LEU A 54 3.33 -10.01 6.73
C LEU A 54 3.31 -10.76 8.06
N GLY A 55 2.15 -11.33 8.38
CA GLY A 55 1.96 -12.17 9.55
C GLY A 55 1.61 -11.41 10.82
N ASN A 56 1.47 -12.19 11.90
CA ASN A 56 1.14 -11.71 13.23
C ASN A 56 2.41 -11.44 14.06
N PHE A 57 2.23 -11.17 15.35
CA PHE A 57 3.31 -10.87 16.29
C PHE A 57 4.45 -11.90 16.29
N ASP A 58 4.14 -13.20 16.22
CA ASP A 58 5.13 -14.29 16.30
C ASP A 58 5.70 -14.74 14.93
N ASP A 59 5.28 -14.08 13.84
CA ASP A 59 5.63 -14.44 12.47
C ASP A 59 6.93 -13.75 12.03
N ASN A 60 8.05 -14.14 12.64
CA ASN A 60 9.39 -13.66 12.28
C ASN A 60 10.09 -14.62 11.30
N CYS A 61 11.25 -14.23 10.77
CA CYS A 61 11.96 -14.98 9.74
C CYS A 61 12.36 -16.39 10.16
N SER A 62 12.63 -16.60 11.45
CA SER A 62 12.97 -17.92 11.98
C SER A 62 11.77 -18.88 12.03
N THR A 63 10.54 -18.37 12.07
CA THR A 63 9.31 -19.17 12.22
C THR A 63 8.54 -19.36 10.91
N VAL A 64 8.68 -18.45 9.94
CA VAL A 64 7.88 -18.45 8.70
C VAL A 64 8.54 -19.15 7.52
N SER A 65 9.88 -19.26 7.51
CA SER A 65 10.65 -19.77 6.36
C SER A 65 10.35 -21.24 6.02
N SER A 66 9.84 -22.01 6.98
CA SER A 66 9.48 -23.43 6.81
C SER A 66 8.00 -23.65 6.48
N ARG A 67 7.18 -22.60 6.44
CA ARG A 67 5.73 -22.72 6.22
C ARG A 67 5.43 -22.92 4.74
N ASN A 68 4.41 -23.73 4.46
CA ASN A 68 3.93 -23.94 3.09
C ASN A 68 3.45 -22.64 2.40
N ASN A 69 3.01 -21.66 3.18
CA ASN A 69 2.58 -20.35 2.69
C ASN A 69 3.65 -19.26 2.82
N TYR A 70 4.93 -19.63 2.84
CA TYR A 70 6.03 -18.67 2.86
C TYR A 70 5.94 -17.70 1.66
N ALA A 71 5.96 -16.40 1.97
CA ALA A 71 5.63 -15.37 1.00
C ALA A 71 6.78 -15.05 0.05
N CYS A 72 8.02 -15.09 0.53
CA CYS A 72 9.19 -14.70 -0.28
C CYS A 72 9.44 -15.75 -1.37
N LYS A 73 9.64 -15.29 -2.60
CA LYS A 73 9.82 -16.13 -3.78
C LYS A 73 11.30 -16.16 -4.20
N SER A 74 11.58 -16.58 -5.43
CA SER A 74 12.96 -16.75 -5.91
C SER A 74 13.78 -15.46 -5.78
N ASN A 75 15.07 -15.62 -5.49
CA ASN A 75 16.04 -14.52 -5.32
C ASN A 75 15.59 -13.44 -4.33
N SER A 76 14.93 -13.89 -3.25
CA SER A 76 14.49 -13.02 -2.17
C SER A 76 14.60 -13.74 -0.83
N HIS A 77 14.85 -12.97 0.22
CA HIS A 77 14.98 -13.44 1.59
C HIS A 77 13.98 -12.75 2.52
N CYS A 78 13.73 -13.41 3.64
CA CYS A 78 12.95 -12.84 4.72
C CYS A 78 13.76 -11.77 5.45
N TYR A 79 13.08 -10.69 5.84
CA TYR A 79 13.64 -9.57 6.58
C TYR A 79 12.72 -9.17 7.74
N ASP A 80 13.24 -9.19 8.96
CA ASP A 80 12.53 -8.82 10.21
C ASP A 80 13.34 -7.91 11.15
N ASN A 81 14.60 -7.61 10.81
CA ASN A 81 15.41 -6.63 11.53
C ASN A 81 14.83 -5.22 11.26
N ASP A 82 14.42 -4.47 12.29
CA ASP A 82 13.71 -3.17 12.17
C ASP A 82 12.20 -3.24 11.90
N ILE A 83 11.58 -4.39 12.13
CA ILE A 83 10.12 -4.53 12.05
C ILE A 83 9.55 -4.80 13.45
N ALA A 84 8.47 -4.10 13.81
CA ALA A 84 7.84 -4.28 15.13
C ALA A 84 7.15 -5.64 15.31
N PHE A 85 6.57 -6.18 14.24
CA PHE A 85 5.94 -7.50 14.20
C PHE A 85 5.79 -7.99 12.75
N GLY A 86 5.82 -9.31 12.58
CA GLY A 86 5.77 -9.93 11.26
C GLY A 86 7.12 -9.86 10.55
N TYR A 87 7.08 -10.01 9.22
CA TYR A 87 8.26 -9.98 8.36
C TYR A 87 7.98 -9.34 7.00
N LEU A 88 9.04 -8.99 6.29
CA LEU A 88 9.02 -8.56 4.89
C LEU A 88 9.85 -9.52 4.03
N CYS A 89 9.67 -9.41 2.73
CA CYS A 89 10.57 -10.04 1.77
C CYS A 89 11.39 -8.96 1.08
N ARG A 90 12.68 -9.20 0.91
CA ARG A 90 13.59 -8.32 0.18
C ARG A 90 14.29 -9.13 -0.90
N CYS A 91 14.50 -8.52 -2.07
CA CYS A 91 15.33 -9.14 -3.08
C CYS A 91 16.74 -9.37 -2.53
N ASP A 92 17.34 -10.47 -2.95
CA ASP A 92 18.74 -10.74 -2.65
C ASP A 92 19.65 -9.69 -3.30
N PRO A 93 20.87 -9.49 -2.79
CA PRO A 93 21.82 -8.58 -3.42
C PRO A 93 21.95 -8.85 -4.92
N TYR A 94 21.93 -7.78 -5.72
CA TYR A 94 22.01 -7.79 -7.19
C TYR A 94 20.74 -8.26 -7.93
N TYR A 95 19.64 -8.53 -7.24
CA TYR A 95 18.32 -8.79 -7.84
C TYR A 95 17.36 -7.62 -7.62
N GLU A 96 16.49 -7.39 -8.59
CA GLU A 96 15.49 -6.32 -8.54
C GLU A 96 14.06 -6.85 -8.82
N GLY A 97 13.06 -6.03 -8.50
CA GLY A 97 11.65 -6.34 -8.75
C GLY A 97 10.87 -6.64 -7.47
N ASN A 98 9.83 -7.47 -7.60
CA ASN A 98 8.88 -7.73 -6.53
C ASN A 98 9.15 -9.11 -5.88
N PRO A 99 9.62 -9.17 -4.62
CA PRO A 99 9.95 -10.42 -3.95
C PRO A 99 8.73 -11.31 -3.64
N TYR A 100 7.51 -10.79 -3.83
CA TYR A 100 6.25 -11.51 -3.68
C TYR A 100 5.67 -12.02 -5.01
N HIS A 101 6.24 -11.61 -6.14
CA HIS A 101 5.80 -12.08 -7.46
C HIS A 101 6.06 -13.57 -7.61
N PRO A 102 5.23 -14.37 -8.32
CA PRO A 102 5.42 -15.83 -8.44
C PRO A 102 6.82 -16.25 -8.95
N LEU A 103 7.45 -15.40 -9.78
CA LEU A 103 8.83 -15.61 -10.27
C LEU A 103 9.91 -15.02 -9.35
N GLY A 104 9.52 -14.29 -8.31
CA GLY A 104 10.42 -13.58 -7.41
C GLY A 104 11.11 -12.40 -8.06
N CYS A 105 12.32 -12.09 -7.57
CA CYS A 105 13.17 -11.04 -8.11
C CYS A 105 14.04 -11.58 -9.25
N THR A 106 14.47 -10.68 -10.14
CA THR A 106 15.25 -10.99 -11.36
C THR A 106 16.50 -10.15 -11.45
#